data_AF-A0A932UI72-F1
#
_entry.id   AF-A0A932UI72-F1
#
_cell.length_a   1.000
_cell.length_b   1.000
_cell.length_c   1.000
_cell.angle_alpha   90.00
_cell.angle_beta   90.00
_cell.angle_gamma   90.00
#
_symmetry.space_group_name_H-M   'P 1'
#
loop_
_entity.id
_entity.type
_entity.pdbx_description
1 polymer ?
#
loop_
_entity_poly.entity_id
_entity_poly.type
_entity_poly.pdbx_seq_one_letter_code
_entity_poly.pdbx_strand_id
1 'polypeptide(L)'
;MLGALLLIGLVSGVAPVTWAQDSAGPVFVVQIRDEIDLGLAPYLARVLEQAKRENARAVILEIDTPGGRLDAALQMRAAILASPVRTIAFVNRSAFSAGALIAIAANGMYLAPGAVIGAATPVTGTGTVADEKVVSAVRNTFKSTAEHRGRDPRVAEAMVDPAVAIDGLVARGQLLALTTAEAQTWGYADGVAQDRQELLQVAGLSGAAVHETSPALAERLVRVLTNPAIASLLIAAGFLLLMADLYGGGMGVASGVGLGLLAIFFWGHMLAGLAGWEGVGLVLLGLMLLGLEVFVIPGFGIAGIFGLAASVAGLFLSLIGGEIVTDEDIVRAGATVGFALLAILAGVVALLWLLPKTVRFNGLVLRTRLGERDARSNPTPESGLVTTTTLARDAVAAEPRRVPAESATLVGAVGVAVSDLRPGGIARIGDRRVDVVTQGDYLSAGEPIEVIADEGYRRVVRRLEREKGEATHRRPES
;
A
#
# COMPACT_ATOMS: atom_id res chain seq x y z
N MET A 1 -65.34 12.35 -69.80
CA MET A 1 -64.05 12.37 -69.08
C MET A 1 -64.03 13.64 -68.22
N LEU A 2 -64.84 13.84 -67.17
CA LEU A 2 -65.04 13.05 -65.94
C LEU A 2 -63.72 12.58 -65.34
N GLY A 3 -63.17 13.38 -64.41
CA GLY A 3 -62.09 12.99 -63.52
C GLY A 3 -60.94 14.00 -63.37
N ALA A 4 -61.19 15.24 -62.95
CA ALA A 4 -60.13 16.14 -62.44
C ALA A 4 -60.71 17.42 -61.80
N LEU A 5 -61.50 17.31 -60.72
CA LEU A 5 -61.91 18.47 -59.91
C LEU A 5 -62.59 17.99 -58.63
N LEU A 6 -61.80 17.65 -57.60
CA LEU A 6 -62.19 17.61 -56.18
C LEU A 6 -61.06 16.95 -55.37
N LEU A 7 -60.13 17.77 -54.87
CA LEU A 7 -59.29 17.46 -53.70
C LEU A 7 -58.70 18.77 -53.16
N ILE A 8 -59.59 19.72 -52.86
CA ILE A 8 -59.31 20.78 -51.87
C ILE A 8 -59.95 20.27 -50.58
N GLY A 9 -59.16 19.50 -49.83
CA GLY A 9 -59.58 18.85 -48.59
C GLY A 9 -58.61 19.18 -47.47
N LEU A 10 -58.90 20.26 -46.75
CA LEU A 10 -58.79 20.33 -45.30
C LEU A 10 -57.42 19.95 -44.68
N VAL A 11 -56.41 20.80 -44.88
CA VAL A 11 -55.27 20.89 -43.93
C VAL A 11 -55.71 21.81 -42.80
N SER A 12 -56.57 21.30 -41.91
CA SER A 12 -56.84 21.94 -40.63
C SER A 12 -55.63 21.75 -39.74
N GLY A 13 -55.01 22.86 -39.34
CA GLY A 13 -53.77 22.91 -38.58
C GLY A 13 -53.81 22.02 -37.33
N VAL A 14 -53.02 20.96 -37.37
CA VAL A 14 -52.44 20.40 -36.15
C VAL A 14 -51.25 21.31 -35.86
N ALA A 15 -51.49 22.38 -35.10
CA ALA A 15 -50.38 23.07 -34.46
C ALA A 15 -49.60 22.00 -33.69
N PRO A 16 -48.27 21.92 -33.82
CA PRO A 16 -47.52 21.10 -32.90
C PRO A 16 -47.82 21.66 -31.52
N VAL A 17 -48.56 20.90 -30.71
CA VAL A 17 -48.51 21.05 -29.27
C VAL A 17 -47.07 20.69 -28.93
N THR A 18 -46.19 21.68 -29.00
CA THR A 18 -44.94 21.65 -28.27
C THR A 18 -45.37 21.55 -26.83
N TRP A 19 -45.39 20.32 -26.31
CA TRP A 19 -45.16 20.10 -24.90
C TRP A 19 -43.83 20.79 -24.65
N ALA A 20 -43.89 22.03 -24.16
CA ALA A 20 -42.77 22.57 -23.43
C ALA A 20 -42.58 21.54 -22.31
N GLN A 21 -41.64 20.62 -22.49
CA GLN A 21 -41.04 20.01 -21.33
C GLN A 21 -40.50 21.19 -20.58
N ASP A 22 -41.15 21.50 -19.47
CA ASP A 22 -40.68 22.40 -18.45
C ASP A 22 -39.38 21.74 -17.93
N SER A 23 -38.31 21.85 -18.71
CA SER A 23 -37.06 21.12 -18.58
C SER A 23 -36.22 21.84 -17.53
N ALA A 24 -36.84 22.10 -16.39
CA ALA A 24 -36.17 22.57 -15.21
C ALA A 24 -35.23 21.42 -14.81
N GLY A 25 -33.91 21.62 -14.97
CA GLY A 25 -32.90 20.60 -14.69
C GLY A 25 -33.06 19.98 -13.28
N PRO A 26 -32.56 18.76 -13.07
CA PRO A 26 -32.80 18.02 -11.83
C PRO A 26 -32.24 18.74 -10.61
N VAL A 27 -32.70 18.33 -9.43
CA VAL A 27 -32.12 18.73 -8.14
C VAL A 27 -31.41 17.52 -7.55
N PHE A 28 -30.12 17.66 -7.29
CA PHE A 28 -29.33 16.62 -6.65
C PHE A 28 -29.40 16.77 -5.14
N VAL A 29 -29.46 15.65 -4.42
CA VAL A 29 -29.46 15.66 -2.95
C VAL A 29 -28.22 14.91 -2.46
N VAL A 30 -27.39 15.61 -1.68
CA VAL A 30 -26.20 15.09 -1.01
C VAL A 30 -26.50 15.01 0.48
N GLN A 31 -26.42 13.78 1.02
CA GLN A 31 -26.55 13.53 2.45
C GLN A 31 -25.21 13.76 3.15
N ILE A 32 -25.17 14.72 4.07
CA ILE A 32 -24.04 15.00 4.96
C ILE A 32 -24.50 14.68 6.38
N ARG A 33 -24.44 13.39 6.71
CA ARG A 33 -24.87 12.86 8.00
C ARG A 33 -23.67 12.31 8.77
N ASP A 34 -23.78 12.34 10.10
CA ASP A 34 -22.76 11.86 11.03
C ASP A 34 -21.45 12.65 10.87
N GLU A 35 -20.33 12.06 11.27
CA GLU A 35 -19.02 12.70 11.23
C GLU A 35 -18.55 13.02 9.79
N ILE A 36 -17.97 14.21 9.61
CA ILE A 36 -17.36 14.61 8.34
C ILE A 36 -15.98 13.94 8.19
N ASP A 37 -15.88 12.98 7.27
CA ASP A 37 -14.65 12.28 6.92
C ASP A 37 -14.16 12.59 5.49
N LEU A 38 -12.98 12.07 5.16
CA LEU A 38 -12.29 12.28 3.89
C LEU A 38 -12.98 11.67 2.67
N GLY A 39 -13.97 10.79 2.84
CA GLY A 39 -14.79 10.27 1.75
C GLY A 39 -15.90 11.23 1.32
N LEU A 40 -16.38 12.13 2.18
CA LEU A 40 -17.46 13.06 1.86
C LEU A 40 -17.02 14.19 0.92
N ALA A 41 -15.77 14.65 1.03
CA ALA A 41 -15.21 15.68 0.16
C ALA A 41 -15.17 15.27 -1.33
N PRO A 42 -14.55 14.14 -1.73
CA PRO A 42 -14.58 13.68 -3.13
C PRO A 42 -15.99 13.30 -3.58
N TYR A 43 -16.84 12.81 -2.68
CA TYR A 43 -18.24 12.53 -2.97
C TYR A 43 -19.00 13.80 -3.38
N LEU A 44 -18.92 14.86 -2.57
CA LEU A 44 -19.55 16.14 -2.88
C LEU A 44 -19.00 16.73 -4.16
N ALA A 45 -17.67 16.72 -4.36
CA ALA A 45 -17.04 17.22 -5.57
C ALA A 45 -17.55 16.49 -6.84
N ARG A 46 -17.67 15.16 -6.78
CA ARG A 46 -18.25 14.37 -7.88
C ARG A 46 -19.70 14.76 -8.16
N VAL A 47 -20.52 14.92 -7.12
CA VAL A 47 -21.94 15.28 -7.29
C VAL A 47 -22.08 16.69 -7.87
N LEU A 48 -21.28 17.66 -7.43
CA LEU A 48 -21.27 19.01 -8.00
C LEU A 48 -20.88 19.00 -9.48
N GLU A 49 -19.85 18.24 -9.87
CA GLU A 49 -19.47 18.08 -11.27
C GLU A 49 -20.51 17.33 -12.10
N GLN A 50 -21.20 16.34 -11.52
CA GLN A 50 -22.33 15.67 -12.18
C GLN A 50 -23.50 16.63 -12.38
N ALA A 51 -23.88 17.36 -11.34
CA ALA A 51 -24.96 18.35 -11.36
C ALA A 51 -24.68 19.44 -12.41
N LYS A 52 -23.42 19.88 -12.54
CA LYS A 52 -22.98 20.81 -13.57
C LYS A 52 -23.16 20.23 -14.98
N ARG A 53 -22.72 18.98 -15.23
CA ARG A 53 -22.87 18.32 -16.53
C ARG A 53 -24.33 18.13 -16.93
N GLU A 54 -25.20 17.87 -15.96
CA GLU A 54 -26.62 17.65 -16.17
C GLU A 54 -27.46 18.95 -16.12
N ASN A 55 -26.82 20.12 -16.05
CA ASN A 55 -27.48 21.43 -15.92
C ASN A 55 -28.52 21.45 -14.79
N ALA A 56 -28.17 20.86 -13.66
CA ALA A 56 -29.01 20.81 -12.48
C ALA A 56 -29.40 22.22 -12.02
N ARG A 57 -30.64 22.36 -11.54
CA ARG A 57 -31.11 23.61 -10.97
C ARG A 57 -30.46 23.93 -9.63
N ALA A 58 -30.20 22.90 -8.83
CA ALA A 58 -29.55 23.04 -7.55
C ALA A 58 -28.96 21.71 -7.05
N VAL A 59 -28.04 21.81 -6.10
CA VAL A 59 -27.60 20.72 -5.23
C VAL A 59 -28.00 21.05 -3.80
N ILE A 60 -28.85 20.22 -3.19
CA ILE A 60 -29.25 20.31 -1.80
C ILE A 60 -28.24 19.51 -0.96
N LEU A 61 -27.66 20.15 0.04
CA LEU A 61 -26.81 19.54 1.05
C LEU A 61 -27.68 19.32 2.29
N GLU A 62 -28.13 18.10 2.53
CA GLU A 62 -28.89 17.76 3.75
C GLU A 62 -27.89 17.50 4.88
N ILE A 63 -27.80 18.45 5.81
CA ILE A 63 -26.76 18.50 6.84
C ILE A 63 -27.35 18.10 8.18
N ASP A 64 -26.71 17.11 8.79
CA ASP A 64 -26.98 16.62 10.13
C ASP A 64 -25.71 16.00 10.72
N THR A 65 -24.85 16.86 11.26
CA THR A 65 -23.49 16.50 11.66
C THR A 65 -23.03 17.21 12.93
N PRO A 66 -22.29 16.52 13.81
CA PRO A 66 -21.56 17.14 14.92
C PRO A 66 -20.27 17.84 14.46
N GLY A 67 -19.88 17.70 13.19
CA GLY A 67 -18.59 18.12 12.66
C GLY A 67 -17.72 16.94 12.26
N GLY A 68 -16.41 17.14 12.23
CA GLY A 68 -15.45 16.11 11.83
C GLY A 68 -14.14 16.75 11.43
N ARG A 69 -13.47 16.18 10.44
CA ARG A 69 -12.15 16.64 10.03
C ARG A 69 -12.18 18.01 9.38
N LEU A 70 -11.24 18.87 9.80
CA LEU A 70 -11.10 20.23 9.26
C LEU A 70 -10.69 20.23 7.78
N ASP A 71 -9.75 19.36 7.39
CA ASP A 71 -9.28 19.26 6.00
C ASP A 71 -10.41 18.91 5.02
N ALA A 72 -11.25 17.93 5.35
CA ALA A 72 -12.43 17.57 4.57
C ALA A 72 -13.42 18.74 4.48
N ALA A 73 -13.65 19.46 5.58
CA ALA A 73 -14.52 20.64 5.60
C ALA A 73 -14.02 21.76 4.69
N LEU A 74 -12.71 22.01 4.69
CA LEU A 74 -12.06 23.01 3.82
C LEU A 74 -12.16 22.62 2.34
N GLN A 75 -11.95 21.33 2.01
CA GLN A 75 -12.12 20.83 0.65
C GLN A 75 -13.58 20.94 0.18
N MET A 76 -14.55 20.58 1.03
CA MET A 76 -15.98 20.70 0.73
C MET A 76 -16.39 22.16 0.52
N ARG A 77 -15.95 23.06 1.41
CA ARG A 77 -16.12 24.50 1.26
C ARG A 77 -15.58 24.99 -0.08
N ALA A 78 -14.33 24.64 -0.41
CA ALA A 78 -13.70 25.06 -1.66
C ALA A 78 -14.50 24.58 -2.88
N ALA A 79 -14.94 23.32 -2.89
CA ALA A 79 -15.76 22.75 -3.95
C ALA A 79 -17.11 23.48 -4.10
N ILE A 80 -17.76 23.82 -2.98
CA ILE A 80 -19.03 24.57 -2.98
C ILE A 80 -18.83 26.00 -3.51
N LEU A 81 -17.79 26.70 -3.06
CA LEU A 81 -17.52 28.08 -3.48
C LEU A 81 -17.13 28.15 -4.97
N ALA A 82 -16.41 27.15 -5.49
CA ALA A 82 -16.02 27.06 -6.89
C ALA A 82 -17.14 26.57 -7.82
N SER A 83 -18.20 25.96 -7.28
CA SER A 83 -19.28 25.39 -8.08
C SER A 83 -20.12 26.46 -8.78
N PRO A 84 -20.35 26.35 -10.10
CA PRO A 84 -21.29 27.21 -10.81
C PRO A 84 -22.76 26.80 -10.57
N VAL A 85 -23.01 25.61 -10.02
CA VAL A 85 -24.35 25.13 -9.68
C VAL A 85 -24.78 25.69 -8.33
N ARG A 86 -26.03 26.17 -8.23
CA ARG A 86 -26.63 26.68 -6.99
C ARG A 86 -26.63 25.59 -5.91
N THR A 87 -25.95 25.83 -4.80
CA THR A 87 -25.93 24.94 -3.64
C THR A 87 -26.85 25.45 -2.54
N ILE A 88 -27.61 24.56 -1.90
CA ILE A 88 -28.54 24.90 -0.82
C ILE A 88 -28.25 23.99 0.38
N ALA A 89 -27.82 24.57 1.48
CA ALA A 89 -27.70 23.86 2.75
C ALA A 89 -29.07 23.74 3.41
N PHE A 90 -29.48 22.51 3.73
CA PHE A 90 -30.65 22.22 4.53
C PHE A 90 -30.20 21.58 5.85
N VAL A 91 -30.20 22.36 6.92
CA VAL A 91 -29.81 21.88 8.25
C VAL A 91 -31.04 21.25 8.91
N ASN A 92 -31.07 19.91 8.93
CA ASN A 92 -32.21 19.15 9.42
C ASN A 92 -32.25 19.10 10.96
N ARG A 93 -31.11 18.81 11.60
CA ARG A 93 -31.01 18.81 13.07
C ARG A 93 -29.87 19.69 13.55
N SER A 94 -28.65 19.38 13.15
CA SER A 94 -27.51 20.20 13.53
C SER A 94 -26.45 20.33 12.45
N ALA A 95 -25.84 21.50 12.37
CA ALA A 95 -24.64 21.77 11.60
C ALA A 95 -23.59 22.36 12.54
N PHE A 96 -22.92 21.50 13.31
CA PHE A 96 -21.87 21.93 14.24
C PHE A 96 -20.49 21.87 13.59
N SER A 97 -19.56 22.70 14.08
CA SER A 97 -18.15 22.66 13.69
C SER A 97 -17.96 22.71 12.16
N ALA A 98 -17.30 21.71 11.57
CA ALA A 98 -17.13 21.57 10.13
C ALA A 98 -18.46 21.69 9.33
N GLY A 99 -19.57 21.22 9.90
CA GLY A 99 -20.90 21.33 9.29
C GLY A 99 -21.38 22.78 9.16
N ALA A 100 -21.07 23.63 10.14
CA ALA A 100 -21.41 25.06 10.09
C ALA A 100 -20.66 25.75 8.93
N LEU A 101 -19.37 25.42 8.74
CA LEU A 101 -18.58 25.98 7.63
C LEU A 101 -19.15 25.60 6.27
N ILE A 102 -19.50 24.32 6.10
CA ILE A 102 -20.11 23.79 4.86
C ILE A 102 -21.46 24.46 4.60
N ALA A 103 -22.28 24.62 5.63
CA ALA A 103 -23.58 25.30 5.50
C ALA A 103 -23.39 26.76 5.08
N ILE A 104 -22.51 27.51 5.75
CA ILE A 104 -22.20 28.92 5.44
C ILE A 104 -21.66 29.06 4.01
N ALA A 105 -20.91 28.07 3.52
CA ALA A 105 -20.38 28.09 2.16
C ALA A 105 -21.46 27.95 1.08
N ALA A 106 -22.66 27.44 1.36
CA ALA A 106 -23.71 27.26 0.37
C ALA A 106 -24.29 28.60 -0.15
N ASN A 107 -24.90 28.60 -1.35
CA ASN A 107 -25.56 29.79 -1.89
C ASN A 107 -26.83 30.15 -1.12
N GLY A 108 -27.54 29.14 -0.61
CA GLY A 108 -28.69 29.33 0.27
C GLY A 108 -28.62 28.43 1.49
N MET A 109 -29.21 28.85 2.61
CA MET A 109 -29.27 28.11 3.87
C MET A 109 -30.68 28.11 4.43
N TYR A 110 -31.23 26.92 4.66
CA TYR A 110 -32.53 26.71 5.26
C TYR A 110 -32.38 25.79 6.47
N LEU A 111 -33.08 26.10 7.55
CA LEU A 111 -33.04 25.31 8.78
C LEU A 111 -34.41 24.68 9.01
N ALA A 112 -34.42 23.45 9.52
CA ALA A 112 -35.64 22.88 10.07
C ALA A 112 -35.98 23.52 11.43
N PRO A 113 -37.26 23.47 11.87
CA PRO A 113 -37.62 23.91 13.21
C PRO A 113 -36.87 23.13 14.28
N GLY A 114 -36.24 23.86 15.22
CA GLY A 114 -35.43 23.26 16.29
C GLY A 114 -34.02 22.86 15.87
N ALA A 115 -33.61 23.18 14.63
CA ALA A 115 -32.25 22.97 14.18
C ALA A 115 -31.26 23.97 14.79
N VAL A 116 -29.98 23.58 14.84
CA VAL A 116 -28.91 24.39 15.42
C VAL A 116 -27.69 24.44 14.48
N ILE A 117 -27.04 25.61 14.37
CA ILE A 117 -25.82 25.80 13.57
C ILE A 117 -24.78 26.61 14.35
N GLY A 118 -23.50 26.24 14.25
CA GLY A 118 -22.38 26.97 14.87
C GLY A 118 -21.50 26.06 15.71
N ALA A 119 -21.10 26.52 16.89
CA ALA A 119 -20.21 25.79 17.80
C ALA A 119 -19.01 25.14 17.09
N ALA A 120 -18.15 25.99 16.54
CA ALA A 120 -17.11 25.63 15.59
C ALA A 120 -15.69 25.95 16.03
N THR A 121 -15.45 26.09 17.34
CA THR A 121 -14.09 26.13 17.87
C THR A 121 -13.37 24.81 17.52
N PRO A 122 -12.21 24.87 16.84
CA PRO A 122 -11.45 23.67 16.55
C PRO A 122 -10.92 23.06 17.85
N VAL A 123 -11.11 21.76 18.01
CA VAL A 123 -10.60 20.97 19.13
C VAL A 123 -9.66 19.89 18.61
N THR A 124 -8.70 19.51 19.43
CA THR A 124 -7.83 18.36 19.19
C THR A 124 -8.60 17.06 19.46
N GLY A 125 -8.05 15.92 19.06
CA GLY A 125 -8.61 14.59 19.33
C GLY A 125 -8.76 14.24 20.82
N THR A 126 -8.16 15.02 21.72
CA THR A 126 -8.37 14.93 23.19
C THR A 126 -9.55 15.77 23.69
N GLY A 127 -10.22 16.51 22.81
CA GLY A 127 -11.34 17.40 23.13
C GLY A 127 -10.93 18.76 23.70
N THR A 128 -9.64 19.09 23.70
CA THR A 128 -9.13 20.40 24.14
C THR A 128 -9.11 21.37 22.98
N VAL A 129 -9.32 22.66 23.24
CA VAL A 129 -9.23 23.72 22.20
C VAL A 129 -7.86 23.68 21.53
N ALA A 130 -7.85 23.78 20.19
CA ALA A 130 -6.62 23.83 19.41
C ALA A 130 -5.79 25.10 19.73
N ASP A 131 -4.54 25.13 19.30
CA ASP A 131 -3.68 26.30 19.48
C ASP A 131 -4.24 27.55 18.78
N GLU A 132 -3.84 28.74 19.25
CA GLU A 132 -4.33 30.02 18.71
C GLU A 132 -4.06 30.18 17.21
N LYS A 133 -3.00 29.56 16.66
CA LYS A 133 -2.73 29.64 15.22
C LYS A 133 -3.81 28.89 14.44
N VAL A 134 -4.20 27.69 14.86
CA VAL A 134 -5.32 26.94 14.26
C VAL A 134 -6.65 27.66 14.48
N VAL A 135 -6.96 28.10 15.70
CA VAL A 135 -8.20 28.84 16.01
C VAL A 135 -8.32 30.09 15.15
N SER A 136 -7.26 30.89 15.06
CA SER A 136 -7.22 32.10 14.25
C SER A 136 -7.39 31.83 12.76
N ALA A 137 -6.77 30.76 12.24
CA ALA A 137 -6.92 30.36 10.84
C ALA A 137 -8.35 29.90 10.52
N VAL A 138 -8.97 29.10 11.40
CA VAL A 138 -10.37 28.67 11.25
C VAL A 138 -11.33 29.84 11.37
N ARG A 139 -11.11 30.76 12.33
CA ARG A 139 -11.90 31.99 12.49
C ARG A 139 -11.87 32.83 11.21
N ASN A 140 -10.69 33.06 10.62
CA ASN A 140 -10.55 33.79 9.36
C ASN A 140 -11.18 33.05 8.17
N THR A 141 -11.18 31.72 8.20
CA THR A 141 -11.87 30.90 7.20
C THR A 141 -13.38 31.09 7.28
N PHE A 142 -13.96 31.03 8.49
CA PHE A 142 -15.39 31.29 8.72
C PHE A 142 -15.77 32.70 8.29
N LYS A 143 -14.98 33.69 8.72
CA LYS A 143 -15.13 35.11 8.35
C LYS A 143 -15.19 35.31 6.83
N SER A 144 -14.16 34.86 6.12
CA SER A 144 -14.06 35.05 4.66
C SER A 144 -15.17 34.30 3.91
N THR A 145 -15.64 33.17 4.44
CA THR A 145 -16.76 32.42 3.85
C THR A 145 -18.06 33.20 3.99
N ALA A 146 -18.31 33.79 5.16
CA ALA A 146 -19.47 34.64 5.39
C ALA A 146 -19.43 35.89 4.51
N GLU A 147 -18.28 36.57 4.41
CA GLU A 147 -18.08 37.72 3.51
C GLU A 147 -18.39 37.35 2.05
N HIS A 148 -17.89 36.21 1.57
CA HIS A 148 -18.13 35.74 0.22
C HIS A 148 -19.63 35.46 -0.06
N ARG A 149 -20.40 35.12 0.96
CA ARG A 149 -21.85 34.89 0.87
C ARG A 149 -22.70 36.08 1.33
N GLY A 150 -22.08 37.22 1.63
CA GLY A 150 -22.79 38.43 2.07
C GLY A 150 -23.48 38.29 3.43
N ARG A 151 -23.03 37.37 4.29
CA ARG A 151 -23.48 37.22 5.68
C ARG A 151 -22.55 38.01 6.61
N ASP A 152 -23.04 38.43 7.79
CA ASP A 152 -22.24 39.20 8.73
C ASP A 152 -21.02 38.39 9.22
N PRO A 153 -19.78 38.77 8.86
CA PRO A 153 -18.59 38.03 9.25
C PRO A 153 -18.45 37.83 10.76
N ARG A 154 -18.93 38.78 11.58
CA ARG A 154 -18.75 38.72 13.04
C ARG A 154 -19.50 37.54 13.64
N VAL A 155 -20.68 37.22 13.12
CA VAL A 155 -21.49 36.08 13.56
C VAL A 155 -20.74 34.76 13.27
N ALA A 156 -20.14 34.64 12.08
CA ALA A 156 -19.29 33.48 11.75
C ALA A 156 -18.02 33.43 12.60
N GLU A 157 -17.38 34.56 12.89
CA GLU A 157 -16.22 34.61 13.80
C GLU A 157 -16.60 34.13 15.22
N ALA A 158 -17.75 34.56 15.74
CA ALA A 158 -18.26 34.17 17.06
C ALA A 158 -18.65 32.69 17.16
N MET A 159 -18.95 32.02 16.04
CA MET A 159 -19.12 30.57 16.02
C MET A 159 -17.81 29.83 16.30
N VAL A 160 -16.65 30.44 16.05
CA VAL A 160 -15.33 29.79 16.19
C VAL A 160 -14.62 30.23 17.46
N ASP A 161 -14.63 31.54 17.75
CA ASP A 161 -13.85 32.14 18.82
C ASP A 161 -14.76 32.74 19.90
N PRO A 162 -14.80 32.15 21.12
CA PRO A 162 -15.58 32.66 22.24
C PRO A 162 -15.19 34.08 22.68
N ALA A 163 -14.02 34.59 22.30
CA ALA A 163 -13.62 35.97 22.61
C ALA A 163 -14.46 37.01 21.84
N VAL A 164 -15.08 36.63 20.73
CA VAL A 164 -15.92 37.51 19.91
C VAL A 164 -17.31 37.60 20.53
N ALA A 165 -17.63 38.78 21.07
CA ALA A 165 -18.94 39.08 21.61
C ALA A 165 -19.78 39.89 20.61
N ILE A 166 -21.09 39.62 20.61
CA ILE A 166 -22.08 40.33 19.81
C ILE A 166 -23.26 40.66 20.72
N ASP A 167 -23.49 41.96 20.92
CA ASP A 167 -24.55 42.46 21.78
C ASP A 167 -25.92 41.92 21.32
N GLY A 168 -26.66 41.33 22.25
CA GLY A 168 -27.97 40.73 21.97
C GLY A 168 -27.92 39.33 21.34
N LEU A 169 -26.73 38.74 21.16
CA LEU A 169 -26.59 37.38 20.61
C LEU A 169 -25.70 36.47 21.46
N VAL A 170 -24.46 36.88 21.76
CA VAL A 170 -23.52 36.04 22.52
C VAL A 170 -22.58 36.89 23.37
N ALA A 171 -22.46 36.51 24.64
CA ALA A 171 -21.56 37.15 25.58
C ALA A 171 -20.11 36.69 25.38
N ARG A 172 -19.15 37.55 25.75
CA ARG A 172 -17.73 37.19 25.71
C ARG A 172 -17.46 35.94 26.58
N GLY A 173 -16.72 35.00 26.01
CA GLY A 173 -16.37 33.72 26.65
C GLY A 173 -17.38 32.61 26.39
N GLN A 174 -18.47 32.87 25.66
CA GLN A 174 -19.45 31.85 25.26
C GLN A 174 -19.30 31.51 23.78
N LEU A 175 -19.47 30.23 23.45
CA LEU A 175 -19.43 29.75 22.08
C LEU A 175 -20.81 29.94 21.43
N LEU A 176 -20.86 30.57 20.25
CA LEU A 176 -22.12 30.81 19.55
C LEU A 176 -22.60 29.56 18.80
N ALA A 177 -23.82 29.14 19.09
CA ALA A 177 -24.63 28.26 18.25
C ALA A 177 -26.01 28.91 18.08
N LEU A 178 -26.41 29.14 16.83
CA LEU A 178 -27.68 29.75 16.48
C LEU A 178 -28.76 28.68 16.43
N THR A 179 -29.87 28.94 17.12
CA THR A 179 -31.15 28.28 16.86
C THR A 179 -31.72 28.71 15.50
N THR A 180 -32.71 27.98 14.98
CA THR A 180 -33.46 28.36 13.77
C THR A 180 -33.91 29.82 13.75
N ALA A 181 -34.48 30.31 14.86
CA ALA A 181 -35.01 31.67 14.95
C ALA A 181 -33.90 32.74 14.99
N GLU A 182 -32.81 32.48 15.71
CA GLU A 182 -31.66 33.38 15.76
C GLU A 182 -30.97 33.42 14.39
N ALA A 183 -30.79 32.27 13.74
CA ALA A 183 -30.23 32.20 12.39
C ALA A 183 -31.05 33.02 11.40
N GLN A 184 -32.39 32.97 11.47
CA GLN A 184 -33.24 33.81 10.63
C GLN A 184 -33.09 35.31 10.96
N THR A 185 -33.07 35.65 12.24
CA THR A 185 -32.96 37.05 12.72
C THR A 185 -31.63 37.69 12.31
N TRP A 186 -30.54 36.92 12.37
CA TRP A 186 -29.18 37.39 12.11
C TRP A 186 -28.71 37.15 10.67
N GLY A 187 -29.62 36.76 9.76
CA GLY A 187 -29.28 36.59 8.34
C GLY A 187 -28.38 35.38 8.05
N TYR A 188 -28.44 34.35 8.88
CA TYR A 188 -27.80 33.04 8.71
C TYR A 188 -28.77 31.94 8.28
N ALA A 189 -30.07 32.23 8.15
CA ALA A 189 -31.04 31.37 7.50
C ALA A 189 -31.89 32.21 6.53
N ASP A 190 -31.97 31.77 5.28
CA ASP A 190 -32.77 32.43 4.23
C ASP A 190 -34.25 32.02 4.33
N GLY A 191 -34.53 30.93 5.05
CA GLY A 191 -35.87 30.48 5.37
C GLY A 191 -35.87 29.28 6.31
N VAL A 192 -37.08 28.88 6.70
CA VAL A 192 -37.33 27.69 7.52
C VAL A 192 -38.13 26.69 6.67
N ALA A 193 -37.78 25.41 6.75
CA ALA A 193 -38.49 24.34 6.08
C ALA A 193 -38.50 23.10 6.96
N GLN A 194 -39.67 22.52 7.23
CA GLN A 194 -39.83 21.35 8.09
C GLN A 194 -39.22 20.09 7.47
N ASP A 195 -39.33 19.97 6.16
CA ASP A 195 -38.84 18.84 5.41
C ASP A 195 -38.35 19.28 4.02
N ARG A 196 -37.82 18.31 3.27
CA ARG A 196 -37.34 18.53 1.91
C ARG A 196 -38.46 19.01 0.97
N GLN A 197 -39.69 18.56 1.15
CA GLN A 197 -40.78 18.93 0.26
C GLN A 197 -41.14 20.41 0.44
N GLU A 198 -41.17 20.89 1.68
CA GLU A 198 -41.32 22.31 1.98
C GLU A 198 -40.10 23.10 1.49
N LEU A 199 -38.88 22.60 1.71
CA LEU A 199 -37.65 23.21 1.21
C LEU A 199 -37.71 23.45 -0.30
N LEU A 200 -38.11 22.43 -1.07
CA LEU A 200 -38.23 22.54 -2.52
C LEU A 200 -39.23 23.62 -2.90
N GLN A 201 -40.31 23.83 -2.14
CA GLN A 201 -41.26 24.91 -2.42
C GLN A 201 -40.66 26.28 -2.12
N VAL A 202 -40.13 26.48 -0.91
CA VAL A 202 -39.61 27.80 -0.48
C VAL A 202 -38.33 28.22 -1.20
N ALA A 203 -37.55 27.25 -1.72
CA ALA A 203 -36.35 27.52 -2.51
C ALA A 203 -36.63 27.85 -3.99
N GLY A 204 -37.91 27.86 -4.39
CA GLY A 204 -38.31 28.01 -5.80
C GLY A 204 -37.94 26.78 -6.63
N LEU A 205 -37.93 25.61 -6.00
CA LEU A 205 -37.54 24.35 -6.60
C LEU A 205 -38.69 23.34 -6.82
N SER A 206 -39.94 23.78 -6.71
CA SER A 206 -41.12 22.96 -7.01
C SER A 206 -41.04 22.30 -8.39
N GLY A 207 -41.53 21.06 -8.48
CA GLY A 207 -41.65 20.31 -9.74
C GLY A 207 -40.35 19.74 -10.32
N ALA A 208 -39.18 20.00 -9.74
CA ALA A 208 -37.95 19.37 -10.23
C ALA A 208 -37.88 17.88 -9.88
N ALA A 209 -37.31 17.11 -10.79
CA ALA A 209 -36.90 15.74 -10.51
C ALA A 209 -35.79 15.73 -9.46
N VAL A 210 -36.01 15.02 -8.35
CA VAL A 210 -35.05 14.89 -7.25
C VAL A 210 -34.19 13.66 -7.48
N HIS A 211 -32.88 13.85 -7.63
CA HIS A 211 -31.90 12.79 -7.79
C HIS A 211 -31.18 12.56 -6.47
N GLU A 212 -31.52 11.46 -5.81
CA GLU A 212 -30.80 11.01 -4.62
C GLU A 212 -29.42 10.50 -5.01
N THR A 213 -28.39 11.02 -4.36
CA THR A 213 -27.02 10.56 -4.57
C THR A 213 -26.56 9.71 -3.40
N SER A 214 -25.63 8.80 -3.69
CA SER A 214 -24.94 8.02 -2.67
C SER A 214 -23.44 7.97 -2.96
N PRO A 215 -22.62 7.77 -1.91
CA PRO A 215 -21.19 7.56 -2.09
C PRO A 215 -20.91 6.31 -2.94
N ALA A 216 -20.11 6.51 -3.98
CA ALA A 216 -19.60 5.46 -4.85
C ALA A 216 -18.61 4.57 -4.10
N LEU A 217 -18.27 3.42 -4.70
CA LEU A 217 -17.30 2.49 -4.12
C LEU A 217 -15.96 3.18 -3.85
N ALA A 218 -15.49 4.04 -4.77
CA ALA A 218 -14.24 4.78 -4.60
C ALA A 218 -14.24 5.65 -3.35
N GLU A 219 -15.30 6.42 -3.09
CA GLU A 219 -15.42 7.29 -1.91
C GLU A 219 -15.52 6.49 -0.60
N ARG A 220 -16.22 5.35 -0.64
CA ARG A 220 -16.28 4.42 0.50
C ARG A 220 -14.91 3.80 0.78
N LEU A 221 -14.16 3.45 -0.28
CA LEU A 221 -12.80 2.95 -0.16
C LEU A 221 -11.87 4.03 0.37
N VAL A 222 -12.00 5.31 -0.03
CA VAL A 222 -11.21 6.40 0.53
C VAL A 222 -11.29 6.41 2.06
N ARG A 223 -12.51 6.39 2.63
CA ARG A 223 -12.71 6.34 4.09
C ARG A 223 -11.96 5.17 4.75
N VAL A 224 -11.97 4.00 4.13
CA VAL A 224 -11.29 2.80 4.63
C VAL A 224 -9.77 2.92 4.50
N LEU A 225 -9.28 3.37 3.34
CA LEU A 225 -7.86 3.45 3.01
C LEU A 225 -7.14 4.56 3.78
N THR A 226 -7.84 5.64 4.14
CA THR A 226 -7.29 6.74 4.96
C THR A 226 -7.40 6.48 6.46
N ASN A 227 -7.93 5.34 6.89
CA ASN A 227 -7.90 4.96 8.30
C ASN A 227 -6.44 4.67 8.73
N PRO A 228 -5.90 5.28 9.80
CA PRO A 228 -4.50 5.11 10.23
C PRO A 228 -4.04 3.66 10.41
N ALA A 229 -4.92 2.81 10.95
CA ALA A 229 -4.60 1.39 11.17
C ALA A 229 -4.52 0.62 9.84
N ILE A 230 -5.40 0.93 8.89
CA ILE A 230 -5.43 0.29 7.58
C ILE A 230 -4.27 0.81 6.73
N ALA A 231 -4.01 2.12 6.75
CA ALA A 231 -2.89 2.76 6.08
C ALA A 231 -1.54 2.15 6.54
N SER A 232 -1.32 2.02 7.85
CA SER A 232 -0.09 1.41 8.37
C SER A 232 0.06 -0.06 7.96
N LEU A 233 -1.04 -0.82 7.94
CA LEU A 233 -1.03 -2.21 7.46
C LEU A 233 -0.74 -2.31 5.96
N LEU A 234 -1.32 -1.44 5.13
CA LEU A 234 -1.08 -1.41 3.68
C LEU A 234 0.38 -1.09 3.36
N ILE A 235 0.96 -0.08 4.03
CA ILE A 235 2.38 0.26 3.91
C ILE A 235 3.21 -0.96 4.33
N ALA A 236 2.97 -1.51 5.52
CA ALA A 236 3.77 -2.62 6.03
C ALA A 236 3.69 -3.87 5.13
N ALA A 237 2.49 -4.27 4.74
CA ALA A 237 2.29 -5.41 3.84
C ALA A 237 2.89 -5.15 2.46
N GLY A 238 2.77 -3.94 1.93
CA GLY A 238 3.37 -3.52 0.67
C GLY A 238 4.89 -3.71 0.67
N PHE A 239 5.58 -3.13 1.66
CA PHE A 239 7.03 -3.26 1.81
C PHE A 239 7.49 -4.69 2.15
N LEU A 240 6.75 -5.43 2.98
CA LEU A 240 7.08 -6.82 3.32
C LEU A 240 6.98 -7.75 2.10
N LEU A 241 5.96 -7.58 1.25
CA LEU A 241 5.80 -8.37 0.04
C LEU A 241 6.85 -8.04 -1.03
N LEU A 242 7.24 -6.76 -1.15
CA LEU A 242 8.39 -6.35 -1.96
C LEU A 242 9.69 -7.04 -1.48
N MET A 243 9.88 -7.14 -0.17
CA MET A 243 11.08 -7.73 0.42
C MET A 243 11.10 -9.28 0.30
N ALA A 244 9.95 -9.93 0.44
CA ALA A 244 9.86 -11.40 0.43
C ALA A 244 10.44 -12.03 -0.84
N ASP A 245 10.14 -11.45 -2.00
CA ASP A 245 10.65 -11.87 -3.30
C ASP A 245 12.15 -11.59 -3.46
N LEU A 246 12.63 -10.46 -2.92
CA LEU A 246 14.07 -10.11 -2.95
C LEU A 246 14.91 -11.16 -2.21
N TYR A 247 14.43 -11.69 -1.08
CA TYR A 247 15.06 -12.82 -0.38
C TYR A 247 14.94 -14.15 -1.14
N GLY A 248 13.85 -14.32 -1.91
CA GLY A 248 13.62 -15.51 -2.75
C GLY A 248 14.45 -15.56 -4.03
N GLY A 249 15.20 -14.49 -4.35
CA GLY A 249 16.10 -14.44 -5.50
C GLY A 249 15.44 -14.03 -6.82
N GLY A 250 14.32 -13.31 -6.81
CA GLY A 250 13.67 -12.80 -8.03
C GLY A 250 12.59 -11.75 -7.79
N MET A 251 11.99 -11.22 -8.86
CA MET A 251 10.71 -10.48 -8.79
C MET A 251 9.59 -11.44 -9.17
N GLY A 252 8.68 -11.70 -8.24
CA GLY A 252 7.57 -12.62 -8.40
C GLY A 252 6.22 -11.96 -8.16
N VAL A 253 5.22 -12.79 -7.86
CA VAL A 253 3.84 -12.35 -7.59
C VAL A 253 3.77 -11.47 -6.35
N ALA A 254 4.60 -11.72 -5.33
CA ALA A 254 4.56 -10.95 -4.08
C ALA A 254 4.94 -9.49 -4.33
N SER A 255 5.97 -9.22 -5.12
CA SER A 255 6.38 -7.85 -5.49
C SER A 255 5.26 -7.11 -6.24
N GLY A 256 4.59 -7.79 -7.18
CA GLY A 256 3.44 -7.23 -7.90
C GLY A 256 2.27 -6.86 -6.98
N VAL A 257 1.93 -7.74 -6.04
CA VAL A 257 0.91 -7.46 -5.01
C VAL A 257 1.36 -6.33 -4.09
N GLY A 258 2.62 -6.32 -3.66
CA GLY A 258 3.19 -5.30 -2.79
C GLY A 258 3.14 -3.90 -3.42
N LEU A 259 3.54 -3.78 -4.70
CA LEU A 259 3.37 -2.54 -5.47
C LEU A 259 1.89 -2.16 -5.60
N GLY A 260 1.01 -3.13 -5.82
CA GLY A 260 -0.44 -2.90 -5.85
C GLY A 260 -1.00 -2.32 -4.54
N LEU A 261 -0.57 -2.84 -3.39
CA LEU A 261 -0.99 -2.33 -2.07
C LEU A 261 -0.50 -0.90 -1.83
N LEU A 262 0.77 -0.61 -2.16
CA LEU A 262 1.31 0.74 -2.07
C LEU A 262 0.59 1.69 -3.05
N ALA A 263 0.32 1.24 -4.27
CA ALA A 263 -0.44 2.03 -5.25
C ALA A 263 -1.86 2.34 -4.77
N ILE A 264 -2.57 1.37 -4.17
CA ILE A 264 -3.89 1.58 -3.58
C ILE A 264 -3.81 2.54 -2.39
N PHE A 265 -2.77 2.43 -1.55
CA PHE A 265 -2.52 3.38 -0.47
C PHE A 265 -2.39 4.81 -1.01
N PHE A 266 -1.48 5.06 -1.95
CA PHE A 266 -1.30 6.39 -2.52
C PHE A 266 -2.56 6.88 -3.25
N TRP A 267 -3.19 6.02 -4.04
CA TRP A 267 -4.42 6.35 -4.75
C TRP A 267 -5.53 6.82 -3.81
N GLY A 268 -5.76 6.11 -2.70
CA GLY A 268 -6.75 6.49 -1.70
C GLY A 268 -6.46 7.86 -1.05
N HIS A 269 -5.19 8.13 -0.73
CA HIS A 269 -4.78 9.38 -0.10
C HIS A 269 -4.77 10.56 -1.10
N MET A 270 -4.48 10.32 -2.37
CA MET A 270 -4.62 11.32 -3.43
C MET A 270 -6.09 11.67 -3.69
N LEU A 271 -6.98 10.67 -3.75
CA LEU A 271 -8.41 10.92 -3.88
C LEU A 271 -9.01 11.66 -2.68
N ALA A 272 -8.46 11.45 -1.48
CA ALA A 272 -8.80 12.19 -0.27
C ALA A 272 -8.28 13.64 -0.27
N GLY A 273 -7.47 14.03 -1.26
CA GLY A 273 -6.81 15.33 -1.29
C GLY A 273 -5.73 15.51 -0.22
N LEU A 274 -5.24 14.42 0.37
CA LEU A 274 -4.16 14.43 1.37
C LEU A 274 -2.77 14.40 0.73
N ALA A 275 -2.63 13.70 -0.40
CA ALA A 275 -1.35 13.47 -1.05
C ALA A 275 -1.35 14.07 -2.47
N GLY A 276 -0.26 14.75 -2.84
CA GLY A 276 0.07 15.01 -4.22
C GLY A 276 1.10 14.02 -4.78
N TRP A 277 1.59 14.32 -5.99
CA TRP A 277 2.59 13.50 -6.69
C TRP A 277 3.97 13.55 -6.01
N GLU A 278 4.22 14.56 -5.19
CA GLU A 278 5.46 14.74 -4.44
C GLU A 278 5.75 13.57 -3.48
N GLY A 279 4.73 13.09 -2.77
CA GLY A 279 4.87 11.95 -1.86
C GLY A 279 5.21 10.67 -2.62
N VAL A 280 4.47 10.39 -3.70
CA VAL A 280 4.71 9.26 -4.59
C VAL A 280 6.11 9.31 -5.20
N GLY A 281 6.50 10.47 -5.75
CA GLY A 281 7.80 10.69 -6.37
C GLY A 281 8.95 10.49 -5.39
N LEU A 282 8.80 10.96 -4.15
CA LEU A 282 9.83 10.81 -3.12
C LEU A 282 9.98 9.36 -2.65
N VAL A 283 8.88 8.59 -2.55
CA VAL A 283 8.94 7.16 -2.27
C VAL A 283 9.57 6.38 -3.43
N LEU A 284 9.20 6.68 -4.67
CA LEU A 284 9.82 6.05 -5.85
C LEU A 284 11.32 6.34 -5.93
N LEU A 285 11.73 7.59 -5.66
CA LEU A 285 13.15 7.96 -5.56
C LEU A 285 13.83 7.18 -4.42
N GLY A 286 13.17 7.05 -3.28
CA GLY A 286 13.66 6.28 -2.14
C GLY A 286 13.89 4.81 -2.48
N LEU A 287 12.91 4.16 -3.11
CA LEU A 287 13.00 2.78 -3.59
C LEU A 287 14.11 2.61 -4.66
N MET A 288 14.28 3.59 -5.55
CA MET A 288 15.36 3.58 -6.55
C MET A 288 16.74 3.64 -5.90
N LEU A 289 16.93 4.52 -4.91
CA LEU A 289 18.20 4.63 -4.17
C LEU A 289 18.51 3.38 -3.36
N LEU A 290 17.49 2.76 -2.75
CA LEU A 290 17.62 1.46 -2.09
C LEU A 290 18.04 0.37 -3.08
N GLY A 291 17.41 0.33 -4.26
CA GLY A 291 17.81 -0.58 -5.34
C GLY A 291 19.25 -0.33 -5.82
N LEU A 292 19.65 0.93 -5.98
CA LEU A 292 21.01 1.29 -6.39
C LEU A 292 22.07 0.79 -5.41
N GLU A 293 21.84 0.93 -4.10
CA GLU A 293 22.72 0.38 -3.06
C GLU A 293 22.81 -1.15 -3.17
N VAL A 294 21.67 -1.84 -3.30
CA VAL A 294 21.64 -3.31 -3.33
C VAL A 294 22.29 -3.89 -4.59
N PHE A 295 22.07 -3.27 -5.76
CA PHE A 295 22.47 -3.85 -7.05
C PHE A 295 23.74 -3.25 -7.67
N VAL A 296 24.07 -1.99 -7.36
CA VAL A 296 25.14 -1.24 -8.05
C VAL A 296 26.26 -0.83 -7.11
N ILE A 297 25.94 -0.39 -5.89
CA ILE A 297 26.92 0.11 -4.92
C ILE A 297 26.85 -0.66 -3.60
N PRO A 298 27.09 -2.00 -3.58
CA PRO A 298 26.99 -2.75 -2.34
C PRO A 298 28.05 -2.30 -1.32
N GLY A 299 27.62 -1.97 -0.10
CA GLY A 299 28.51 -1.89 1.06
C GLY A 299 28.91 -0.48 1.52
N PHE A 300 28.39 0.59 0.89
CA PHE A 300 28.68 1.97 1.30
C PHE A 300 27.62 2.52 2.27
N GLY A 301 26.38 2.06 2.15
CA GLY A 301 25.24 2.38 3.03
C GLY A 301 24.63 3.77 2.82
N ILE A 302 25.32 4.70 2.15
CA ILE A 302 24.84 6.07 1.98
C ILE A 302 23.61 6.13 1.09
N ALA A 303 23.61 5.45 -0.06
CA ALA A 303 22.44 5.44 -0.93
C ALA A 303 21.26 4.75 -0.23
N GLY A 304 21.53 3.72 0.57
CA GLY A 304 20.54 3.06 1.42
C GLY A 304 19.88 4.00 2.45
N ILE A 305 20.68 4.78 3.19
CA ILE A 305 20.19 5.73 4.21
C ILE A 305 19.32 6.82 3.57
N PHE A 306 19.81 7.45 2.49
CA PHE A 306 19.03 8.47 1.78
C PHE A 306 17.77 7.88 1.14
N GLY A 307 17.84 6.65 0.63
CA GLY A 307 16.69 5.94 0.08
C GLY A 307 15.61 5.64 1.12
N LEU A 308 16.01 5.19 2.30
CA LEU A 308 15.09 4.99 3.42
C LEU A 308 14.48 6.31 3.90
N ALA A 309 15.32 7.35 4.08
CA ALA A 309 14.86 8.66 4.51
C ALA A 309 13.86 9.27 3.51
N ALA A 310 14.13 9.18 2.20
CA ALA A 310 13.21 9.61 1.15
C ALA A 310 11.90 8.81 1.17
N SER A 311 11.98 7.49 1.36
CA SER A 311 10.77 6.65 1.46
C SER A 311 9.90 7.03 2.65
N VAL A 312 10.50 7.20 3.83
CA VAL A 312 9.79 7.61 5.06
C VAL A 312 9.20 9.00 4.91
N ALA A 313 9.97 9.95 4.37
CA ALA A 313 9.48 11.32 4.13
C ALA A 313 8.33 11.35 3.11
N GLY A 314 8.41 10.56 2.05
CA GLY A 314 7.35 10.49 1.02
C GLY A 314 6.06 9.86 1.56
N LEU A 315 6.17 8.81 2.38
CA LEU A 315 5.02 8.22 3.07
C LEU A 315 4.39 9.22 4.05
N PHE A 316 5.20 9.91 4.86
CA PHE A 316 4.74 10.91 5.80
C PHE A 316 4.02 12.07 5.10
N LEU A 317 4.60 12.59 4.01
CA LEU A 317 4.00 13.64 3.21
C LEU A 317 2.68 13.21 2.55
N SER A 318 2.52 11.92 2.26
CA SER A 318 1.27 11.39 1.69
C SER A 318 0.15 11.24 2.72
N LEU A 319 0.46 11.35 4.01
CA LEU A 319 -0.49 11.25 5.11
C LEU A 319 -0.94 12.63 5.62
N ILE A 320 -0.16 13.68 5.36
CA ILE A 320 -0.43 15.05 5.78
C ILE A 320 -0.78 15.88 4.56
N GLY A 321 -2.03 16.32 4.47
CA GLY A 321 -2.47 17.26 3.45
C GLY A 321 -3.59 18.16 3.94
N GLY A 322 -3.87 19.21 3.16
CA GLY A 322 -4.87 20.24 3.48
C GLY A 322 -4.26 21.64 3.64
N GLU A 323 -5.11 22.66 3.56
CA GLU A 323 -4.70 24.08 3.68
C GLU A 323 -4.22 24.43 5.09
N ILE A 324 -4.80 23.79 6.11
CA ILE A 324 -4.47 23.97 7.53
C ILE A 324 -4.01 22.62 8.07
N VAL A 325 -2.70 22.51 8.33
CA VAL A 325 -2.11 21.33 8.97
C VAL A 325 -2.14 21.51 10.49
N THR A 326 -2.78 20.58 11.19
CA THR A 326 -2.85 20.58 12.66
C THR A 326 -1.77 19.70 13.27
N ASP A 327 -1.41 19.95 14.54
CA ASP A 327 -0.50 19.09 15.29
C ASP A 327 -0.99 17.64 15.37
N GLU A 328 -2.31 17.44 15.38
CA GLU A 328 -2.91 16.11 15.39
C GLU A 328 -2.68 15.37 14.08
N ASP A 329 -2.78 16.05 12.93
CA ASP A 329 -2.47 15.43 11.63
C ASP A 329 -1.01 14.97 11.57
N ILE A 330 -0.10 15.78 12.11
CA ILE A 330 1.34 15.45 12.23
C ILE A 330 1.54 14.22 13.12
N VAL A 331 0.94 14.21 14.31
CA VAL A 331 1.05 13.07 15.25
C VAL A 331 0.45 11.81 14.65
N ARG A 332 -0.70 11.91 13.98
CA ARG A 332 -1.39 10.78 13.32
C ARG A 332 -0.58 10.21 12.18
N ALA A 333 -0.01 11.05 11.32
CA ALA A 333 0.88 10.61 10.24
C ALA A 333 2.14 9.95 10.80
N GLY A 334 2.78 10.57 11.80
CA GLY A 334 3.95 10.02 12.49
C GLY A 334 3.66 8.66 13.13
N ALA A 335 2.53 8.52 13.82
CA ALA A 335 2.09 7.26 14.40
C ALA A 335 1.83 6.20 13.31
N THR A 336 1.17 6.56 12.21
CA THR A 336 0.88 5.65 11.09
C THR A 336 2.17 5.11 10.47
N VAL A 337 3.13 5.98 10.17
CA VAL A 337 4.44 5.56 9.65
C VAL A 337 5.22 4.76 10.69
N GLY A 338 5.21 5.18 11.96
CA GLY A 338 5.87 4.48 13.06
C GLY A 338 5.35 3.05 13.25
N PHE A 339 4.03 2.87 13.28
CA PHE A 339 3.40 1.55 13.36
C PHE A 339 3.71 0.71 12.11
N ALA A 340 3.71 1.30 10.92
CA ALA A 340 4.10 0.60 9.70
C ALA A 340 5.55 0.09 9.79
N LEU A 341 6.50 0.93 10.21
CA LEU A 341 7.90 0.55 10.38
C LEU A 341 8.09 -0.56 11.42
N LEU A 342 7.39 -0.48 12.56
CA LEU A 342 7.41 -1.54 13.57
C LEU A 342 6.83 -2.86 13.03
N ALA A 343 5.72 -2.79 12.29
CA ALA A 343 5.13 -3.96 11.65
C ALA A 343 6.06 -4.57 10.59
N ILE A 344 6.75 -3.73 9.80
CA ILE A 344 7.79 -4.17 8.85
C ILE A 344 8.93 -4.86 9.60
N LEU A 345 9.45 -4.26 10.67
CA LEU A 345 10.54 -4.85 11.45
C LEU A 345 10.13 -6.21 12.03
N ALA A 346 8.95 -6.30 12.65
CA ALA A 346 8.41 -7.55 13.18
C ALA A 346 8.21 -8.59 12.08
N GLY A 347 7.69 -8.17 10.91
CA GLY A 347 7.51 -9.04 9.74
C GLY A 347 8.83 -9.56 9.17
N VAL A 348 9.88 -8.73 9.12
CA VAL A 348 11.23 -9.16 8.71
C VAL A 348 11.80 -10.16 9.70
N VAL A 349 11.70 -9.91 11.01
CA VAL A 349 12.15 -10.85 12.05
C VAL A 349 11.40 -12.18 11.93
N ALA A 350 10.08 -12.14 11.72
CA ALA A 350 9.27 -13.32 11.49
C ALA A 350 9.73 -14.06 10.22
N LEU A 351 9.93 -13.35 9.10
CA LEU A 351 10.40 -13.95 7.85
C LEU A 351 11.75 -14.67 8.04
N LEU A 352 12.71 -14.01 8.68
CA LEU A 352 14.02 -14.58 9.02
C LEU A 352 13.91 -15.77 9.98
N TRP A 353 12.94 -15.78 10.89
CA TRP A 353 12.71 -16.89 11.81
C TRP A 353 11.99 -18.07 11.16
N LEU A 354 11.15 -17.83 10.16
CA LEU A 354 10.41 -18.85 9.39
C LEU A 354 11.26 -19.47 8.27
N LEU A 355 12.16 -18.71 7.65
CA LEU A 355 13.09 -19.14 6.59
C LEU A 355 13.94 -20.40 6.91
N PRO A 356 14.53 -20.58 8.11
CA PRO A 356 15.31 -21.78 8.42
C PRO A 356 14.48 -23.08 8.49
N LYS A 357 13.14 -23.01 8.43
CA LYS A 357 12.27 -24.20 8.48
C LYS A 357 11.68 -24.62 7.13
N THR A 358 11.73 -23.76 6.11
CA THR A 358 11.13 -24.02 4.79
C THR A 358 12.15 -24.19 3.68
N VAL A 359 13.33 -23.59 3.80
CA VAL A 359 14.41 -23.79 2.83
C VAL A 359 15.22 -25.00 3.28
N ARG A 360 15.31 -26.01 2.40
CA ARG A 360 16.25 -27.14 2.48
C ARG A 360 17.70 -26.63 2.49
N PHE A 361 18.14 -26.00 3.57
CA PHE A 361 19.53 -25.66 3.86
C PHE A 361 20.34 -26.89 4.35
N ASN A 362 20.01 -28.08 3.84
CA ASN A 362 20.81 -29.28 4.07
C ASN A 362 22.03 -29.37 3.14
N GLY A 363 22.29 -28.36 2.30
CA GLY A 363 23.38 -28.37 1.31
C GLY A 363 24.51 -27.36 1.52
N LEU A 364 24.40 -26.40 2.45
CA LEU A 364 25.37 -25.30 2.59
C LEU A 364 25.94 -25.11 4.00
N VAL A 365 25.65 -26.06 4.90
CA VAL A 365 26.50 -26.30 6.07
C VAL A 365 27.15 -27.64 5.83
N LEU A 366 28.44 -27.63 5.51
CA LEU A 366 29.28 -28.81 5.60
C LEU A 366 29.24 -29.23 7.07
N ARG A 367 28.29 -30.08 7.44
CA ARG A 367 28.33 -30.82 8.70
C ARG A 367 29.51 -31.76 8.56
N THR A 368 30.70 -31.27 8.92
CA THR A 368 31.80 -32.11 9.36
C THR A 368 31.23 -32.95 10.50
N ARG A 369 30.78 -34.16 10.15
CA ARG A 369 30.63 -35.24 11.11
C ARG A 369 32.05 -35.59 11.57
N LEU A 370 32.55 -34.79 12.52
CA LEU A 370 33.60 -35.24 13.42
C LEU A 370 33.04 -36.39 14.23
N GLY A 371 33.82 -37.45 14.27
CA GLY A 371 33.38 -38.80 14.58
C GLY A 371 32.92 -38.96 16.01
N GLU A 372 31.74 -39.55 16.16
CA GLU A 372 31.46 -40.44 17.28
C GLU A 372 31.81 -41.85 16.83
N ARG A 373 32.96 -42.32 17.31
CA ARG A 373 33.26 -43.74 17.45
C ARG A 373 32.14 -44.35 18.28
N ASP A 374 31.39 -45.26 17.70
CA ASP A 374 30.87 -46.38 18.45
C ASP A 374 31.28 -47.69 17.78
N ALA A 375 32.03 -48.45 18.57
CA ALA A 375 32.49 -49.78 18.28
C ALA A 375 31.34 -50.78 18.45
N ARG A 376 31.12 -51.65 17.45
CA ARG A 376 31.11 -53.11 17.64
C ARG A 376 30.77 -53.88 16.35
N SER A 377 31.68 -54.82 16.06
CA SER A 377 31.50 -56.15 15.45
C SER A 377 30.82 -56.34 14.09
N ASN A 378 31.59 -57.03 13.23
CA ASN A 378 31.35 -57.62 11.91
C ASN A 378 30.21 -58.71 11.90
N PRO A 379 29.84 -59.35 10.77
CA PRO A 379 28.46 -59.45 10.30
C PRO A 379 27.95 -60.90 10.09
N THR A 380 26.75 -61.00 9.47
CA THR A 380 26.11 -62.14 8.73
C THR A 380 25.15 -63.06 9.52
N PRO A 381 24.23 -63.82 8.86
CA PRO A 381 23.37 -63.49 7.70
C PRO A 381 21.90 -64.03 7.85
N GLU A 382 21.10 -63.85 6.79
CA GLU A 382 19.93 -64.65 6.36
C GLU A 382 18.48 -64.32 6.76
N SER A 383 17.62 -64.66 5.77
CA SER A 383 16.16 -64.75 5.73
C SER A 383 15.42 -63.40 5.67
N GLY A 384 14.59 -63.08 4.69
CA GLY A 384 13.85 -63.88 3.74
C GLY A 384 12.38 -63.46 3.85
N LEU A 385 11.82 -62.80 2.85
CA LEU A 385 10.46 -63.08 2.39
C LEU A 385 10.13 -62.34 1.10
N VAL A 386 9.61 -63.13 0.19
CA VAL A 386 9.01 -62.81 -1.09
C VAL A 386 7.70 -62.05 -0.88
N THR A 387 7.42 -61.03 -1.68
CA THR A 387 6.07 -60.84 -2.23
C THR A 387 6.18 -60.26 -3.64
N THR A 388 6.01 -61.18 -4.59
CA THR A 388 5.67 -60.93 -5.98
C THR A 388 4.23 -60.40 -6.08
N THR A 389 4.04 -59.29 -6.79
CA THR A 389 2.86 -59.15 -7.67
C THR A 389 3.23 -58.35 -8.92
N THR A 390 3.40 -59.09 -10.01
CA THR A 390 3.50 -58.61 -11.39
C THR A 390 2.12 -58.59 -12.05
N LEU A 391 1.77 -57.47 -12.69
CA LEU A 391 0.93 -57.38 -13.90
C LEU A 391 1.51 -56.19 -14.71
N ALA A 392 2.31 -56.42 -15.76
CA ALA A 392 1.90 -56.58 -17.18
C ALA A 392 0.99 -55.42 -17.63
N ARG A 393 1.23 -54.63 -18.69
CA ARG A 393 1.98 -54.62 -19.97
C ARG A 393 1.84 -53.14 -20.46
N ASP A 394 2.77 -52.48 -21.14
CA ASP A 394 3.15 -52.64 -22.54
C ASP A 394 4.37 -51.75 -22.84
N ALA A 395 5.19 -52.22 -23.77
CA ALA A 395 6.42 -51.61 -24.23
C ALA A 395 6.20 -50.68 -25.43
N VAL A 396 6.85 -49.51 -25.45
CA VAL A 396 7.42 -48.92 -26.68
C VAL A 396 8.78 -48.27 -26.36
N ALA A 397 9.74 -48.60 -27.22
CA ALA A 397 11.17 -48.34 -27.25
C ALA A 397 11.69 -46.95 -26.82
N ALA A 398 12.73 -46.96 -25.97
CA ALA A 398 13.84 -46.01 -26.02
C ALA A 398 15.13 -46.72 -25.58
N GLU A 399 16.18 -46.61 -26.37
CA GLU A 399 17.49 -47.25 -26.15
C GLU A 399 18.11 -46.86 -24.79
N PRO A 400 18.64 -47.81 -24.00
CA PRO A 400 19.36 -47.47 -22.77
C PRO A 400 20.79 -47.03 -23.10
N ARG A 401 21.03 -45.72 -22.93
CA ARG A 401 22.35 -45.09 -22.86
C ARG A 401 23.16 -45.76 -21.74
N ARG A 402 24.35 -46.25 -22.09
CA ARG A 402 25.31 -46.94 -21.20
C ARG A 402 25.52 -46.17 -19.89
N VAL A 403 25.19 -46.81 -18.77
CA VAL A 403 25.60 -46.40 -17.42
C VAL A 403 27.09 -46.74 -17.25
N PRO A 404 27.99 -45.82 -16.87
CA PRO A 404 29.38 -46.15 -16.59
C PRO A 404 29.46 -47.02 -15.33
N ALA A 405 30.27 -48.08 -15.42
CA ALA A 405 30.55 -49.03 -14.35
C ALA A 405 30.98 -48.35 -13.05
N GLU A 406 30.57 -48.95 -11.93
CA GLU A 406 31.06 -48.69 -10.58
C GLU A 406 32.58 -48.51 -10.58
N SER A 407 33.03 -47.37 -10.06
CA SER A 407 34.43 -47.01 -9.91
C SER A 407 35.12 -48.02 -8.99
N ALA A 408 35.82 -49.00 -9.56
CA ALA A 408 36.77 -49.82 -8.82
C ALA A 408 37.84 -48.91 -8.19
N THR A 409 37.97 -48.98 -6.87
CA THR A 409 38.95 -48.24 -6.07
C THR A 409 40.37 -48.59 -6.52
N LEU A 410 41.20 -47.58 -6.79
CA LEU A 410 42.58 -47.75 -7.25
C LEU A 410 43.60 -47.94 -6.10
N VAL A 411 43.15 -48.20 -4.88
CA VAL A 411 44.03 -48.37 -3.71
C VAL A 411 44.91 -49.61 -3.90
N GLY A 412 46.22 -49.45 -3.70
CA GLY A 412 47.25 -50.47 -3.95
C GLY A 412 47.73 -50.55 -5.40
N ALA A 413 47.15 -49.77 -6.33
CA ALA A 413 47.61 -49.74 -7.70
C ALA A 413 48.97 -49.01 -7.81
N VAL A 414 49.87 -49.60 -8.61
CA VAL A 414 51.18 -49.00 -8.93
C VAL A 414 51.08 -48.20 -10.23
N GLY A 415 51.73 -47.05 -10.26
CA GLY A 415 51.79 -46.16 -11.41
C GLY A 415 53.13 -45.45 -11.53
N VAL A 416 53.18 -44.47 -12.44
CA VAL A 416 54.35 -43.62 -12.65
C VAL A 416 53.93 -42.16 -12.67
N ALA A 417 54.67 -41.30 -11.97
CA ALA A 417 54.47 -39.85 -12.02
C ALA A 417 54.71 -39.33 -13.45
N VAL A 418 53.74 -38.64 -14.04
CA VAL A 418 53.84 -38.04 -15.38
C VAL A 418 54.37 -36.61 -15.29
N SER A 419 54.00 -35.89 -14.23
CA SER A 419 54.59 -34.61 -13.86
C SER A 419 55.30 -34.73 -12.52
N ASP A 420 56.08 -33.72 -12.18
CA ASP A 420 56.53 -33.48 -10.82
C ASP A 420 55.32 -33.35 -9.88
N LEU A 421 55.38 -34.01 -8.72
CA LEU A 421 54.29 -34.02 -7.73
C LEU A 421 54.69 -33.20 -6.49
N ARG A 422 54.09 -31.99 -6.31
CA ARG A 422 54.40 -31.06 -5.20
C ARG A 422 53.19 -30.23 -4.70
N PRO A 423 52.42 -30.71 -3.71
CA PRO A 423 52.18 -32.12 -3.49
C PRO A 423 51.29 -32.71 -4.61
N GLY A 424 50.63 -31.88 -5.43
CA GLY A 424 49.78 -32.33 -6.53
C GLY A 424 50.51 -32.48 -7.86
N GLY A 425 50.01 -33.36 -8.73
CA GLY A 425 50.39 -33.49 -10.12
C GLY A 425 49.69 -34.66 -10.80
N ILE A 426 50.14 -35.03 -12.00
CA ILE A 426 49.50 -36.08 -12.80
C ILE A 426 50.34 -37.36 -12.70
N ALA A 427 49.67 -38.49 -12.44
CA ALA A 427 50.27 -39.81 -12.58
C ALA A 427 49.48 -40.69 -13.55
N ARG A 428 50.15 -41.71 -14.06
CA ARG A 428 49.56 -42.74 -14.91
C ARG A 428 49.48 -44.03 -14.13
N ILE A 429 48.26 -44.55 -13.98
CA ILE A 429 47.93 -45.74 -13.18
C ILE A 429 47.10 -46.65 -14.09
N GLY A 430 47.65 -47.81 -14.44
CA GLY A 430 47.17 -48.58 -15.61
C GLY A 430 47.21 -47.71 -16.89
N ASP A 431 46.11 -47.70 -17.63
CA ASP A 431 45.97 -46.92 -18.88
C ASP A 431 45.41 -45.51 -18.68
N ARG A 432 45.19 -45.07 -17.43
CA ARG A 432 44.53 -43.79 -17.13
C ARG A 432 45.51 -42.78 -16.57
N ARG A 433 45.39 -41.52 -17.04
CA ARG A 433 46.01 -40.36 -16.38
C ARG A 433 45.04 -39.86 -15.31
N VAL A 434 45.54 -39.71 -14.08
CA VAL A 434 44.75 -39.31 -12.92
C VAL A 434 45.49 -38.25 -12.13
N ASP A 435 44.75 -37.32 -11.55
CA ASP A 435 45.30 -36.34 -10.60
C ASP A 435 45.60 -37.03 -9.27
N VAL A 436 46.83 -36.84 -8.79
CA VAL A 436 47.34 -37.44 -7.56
C VAL A 436 47.98 -36.39 -6.67
N VAL A 437 48.01 -36.68 -5.37
CA VAL A 437 48.66 -35.84 -4.36
C VAL A 437 49.59 -36.69 -3.51
N THR A 438 50.82 -36.25 -3.29
CA THR A 438 51.79 -36.98 -2.46
C THR A 438 51.50 -36.80 -0.98
N GLN A 439 51.86 -37.81 -0.19
CA GLN A 439 51.84 -37.72 1.27
C GLN A 439 53.12 -37.02 1.78
N GLY A 440 53.31 -35.75 1.39
CA GLY A 440 54.37 -34.88 1.89
C GLY A 440 55.71 -34.94 1.14
N ASP A 441 56.02 -36.04 0.46
CA ASP A 441 57.27 -36.16 -0.31
C ASP A 441 57.18 -35.51 -1.69
N TYR A 442 58.29 -34.91 -2.14
CA TYR A 442 58.45 -34.55 -3.55
C TYR A 442 58.80 -35.79 -4.37
N LEU A 443 58.05 -36.03 -5.45
CA LEU A 443 58.32 -37.08 -6.42
C LEU A 443 58.53 -36.45 -7.81
N SER A 444 59.64 -36.78 -8.45
CA SER A 444 59.95 -36.27 -9.79
C SER A 444 59.17 -37.02 -10.87
N ALA A 445 58.93 -36.39 -12.02
CA ALA A 445 58.36 -37.08 -13.18
C ALA A 445 59.19 -38.34 -13.53
N GLY A 446 58.52 -39.47 -13.72
CA GLY A 446 59.12 -40.77 -14.00
C GLY A 446 59.32 -41.67 -12.77
N GLU A 447 59.11 -41.19 -11.55
CA GLU A 447 59.21 -42.02 -10.35
C GLU A 447 58.03 -43.01 -10.23
N PRO A 448 58.29 -44.27 -9.79
CA PRO A 448 57.24 -45.24 -9.52
C PRO A 448 56.52 -44.90 -8.22
N ILE A 449 55.19 -44.97 -8.25
CA ILE A 449 54.32 -44.59 -7.14
C ILE A 449 53.28 -45.67 -6.85
N GLU A 450 52.79 -45.70 -5.62
CA GLU A 450 51.69 -46.56 -5.17
C GLU A 450 50.55 -45.69 -4.63
N VAL A 451 49.29 -46.00 -4.99
CA VAL A 451 48.10 -45.35 -4.45
C VAL A 451 47.80 -45.90 -3.05
N ILE A 452 47.84 -45.03 -2.06
CA ILE A 452 47.53 -45.38 -0.67
C ILE A 452 46.09 -45.03 -0.27
N ALA A 453 45.45 -44.11 -0.98
CA ALA A 453 44.05 -43.77 -0.79
C ALA A 453 43.42 -43.29 -2.10
N ASP A 454 42.18 -43.69 -2.37
CA ASP A 454 41.38 -43.23 -3.49
C ASP A 454 40.04 -42.71 -2.97
N GLU A 455 39.91 -41.39 -2.91
CA GLU A 455 38.69 -40.68 -2.52
C GLU A 455 37.84 -40.30 -3.75
N GLY A 456 38.13 -40.89 -4.92
CA GLY A 456 37.45 -40.64 -6.19
C GLY A 456 37.92 -39.36 -6.88
N TYR A 457 37.81 -38.21 -6.20
CA TYR A 457 38.24 -36.89 -6.68
C TYR A 457 39.70 -36.56 -6.34
N ARG A 458 40.29 -37.28 -5.38
CA ARG A 458 41.67 -37.12 -4.93
C ARG A 458 42.29 -38.50 -4.66
N ARG A 459 43.47 -38.74 -5.22
CA ARG A 459 44.23 -39.98 -5.00
C ARG A 459 45.53 -39.64 -4.29
N VAL A 460 45.77 -40.25 -3.14
CA VAL A 460 47.00 -40.03 -2.38
C VAL A 460 48.01 -41.09 -2.78
N VAL A 461 49.23 -40.68 -3.11
CA VAL A 461 50.29 -41.56 -3.59
C VAL A 461 51.58 -41.42 -2.78
N ARG A 462 52.38 -42.48 -2.73
CA ARG A 462 53.73 -42.49 -2.15
C ARG A 462 54.73 -43.12 -3.11
N ARG A 463 56.03 -42.93 -2.85
CA ARG A 463 57.11 -43.62 -3.59
C ARG A 463 57.02 -45.13 -3.38
N LEU A 464 57.15 -45.91 -4.45
CA LEU A 464 57.27 -47.37 -4.35
C LEU A 464 58.72 -47.75 -4.04
N GLU A 465 58.99 -48.26 -2.83
CA GLU A 465 60.31 -48.79 -2.46
C GLU A 465 60.54 -50.18 -3.10
N ARG A 466 61.69 -50.39 -3.74
CA ARG A 466 62.08 -51.73 -4.23
C ARG A 466 62.76 -52.51 -3.11
N GLU A 467 62.20 -53.66 -2.73
CA GLU A 467 62.88 -54.62 -1.85
C GLU A 467 64.22 -55.07 -2.47
N LYS A 468 65.31 -54.89 -1.72
CA LYS A 468 66.65 -55.38 -2.08
C LYS A 468 66.75 -56.87 -1.75
N GLY A 469 66.84 -57.71 -2.77
CA GLY A 469 67.15 -59.14 -2.64
C GLY A 469 68.56 -59.40 -2.14
N GLU A 470 68.68 -60.49 -1.39
CA GLU A 470 69.85 -61.02 -0.69
C GLU A 470 71.11 -61.23 -1.55
N ALA A 471 72.27 -60.92 -0.97
CA ALA A 471 73.54 -61.58 -1.30
C ALA A 471 74.36 -61.79 -0.02
N THR A 472 74.44 -63.06 0.38
CA THR A 472 75.26 -63.62 1.46
C THR A 472 76.76 -63.44 1.16
N HIS A 473 77.60 -63.11 2.15
CA HIS A 473 78.66 -63.99 2.70
C HIS A 473 79.86 -63.26 3.34
N ARG A 474 80.23 -63.79 4.51
CA ARG A 474 81.54 -63.83 5.22
C ARG A 474 82.20 -62.57 5.83
N ARG A 475 82.21 -62.62 7.17
CA ARG A 475 83.26 -62.17 8.13
C ARG A 475 84.67 -62.68 7.77
N PRO A 476 85.76 -62.04 8.23
CA PRO A 476 86.25 -62.11 9.61
C PRO A 476 86.57 -60.72 10.23
N GLU A 477 86.23 -60.47 11.49
CA GLU A 477 87.11 -60.60 12.69
C GLU A 477 88.45 -59.85 12.61
N SER A 478 88.51 -58.77 13.38
CA SER A 478 89.60 -58.46 14.33
C SER A 478 89.04 -57.62 15.46
#